data_AF-A0A420WMM8-F1
#
_entry.id   AF-A0A420WMM8-F1
#
_cell.length_a   1.000
_cell.length_b   1.000
_cell.length_c   1.000
_cell.angle_alpha   90.00
_cell.angle_beta   90.00
_cell.angle_gamma   90.00
#
_symmetry.space_group_name_H-M   'P 1'
#
loop_
_entity.id
_entity.type
_entity.pdbx_description
1 polymer ?
#
loop_
_entity_poly.entity_id
_entity_poly.type
_entity_poly.pdbx_seq_one_letter_code
_entity_poly.pdbx_strand_id
1 'polypeptide(L)'
;MALAQARVSMPAEARRGEILEIKALIRHPMETGYRVDSRGQPIPRHIVRRFAVAYDGEEVFRMDMTQGVAANPFIAFSTVATRTGELVFTWEDDRGEVVTVRKSLTVTE
;
A
#
# COMPACT_ATOMS: atom_id res chain seq x y z
N MET A 1 -3.33 -2.64 -20.22
CA MET A 1 -2.81 -2.25 -18.90
C MET A 1 -3.52 -3.10 -17.87
N ALA A 2 -2.80 -3.99 -17.18
CA ALA A 2 -3.42 -4.77 -16.11
C ALA A 2 -3.73 -3.79 -14.98
N LEU A 3 -5.01 -3.53 -14.72
CA LEU A 3 -5.46 -2.81 -13.54
C LEU A 3 -4.71 -3.38 -12.34
N ALA A 4 -3.83 -2.57 -11.72
CA ALA A 4 -3.12 -2.96 -10.52
C ALA A 4 -4.19 -3.29 -9.46
N GLN A 5 -4.40 -4.60 -9.24
CA GLN A 5 -5.44 -5.09 -8.34
C GLN A 5 -4.94 -4.92 -6.90
N ALA A 6 -5.15 -3.73 -6.34
CA ALA A 6 -4.90 -3.46 -4.94
C ALA A 6 -6.06 -4.01 -4.07
N ARG A 7 -5.74 -4.55 -2.91
CA ARG A 7 -6.68 -5.09 -1.94
C ARG A 7 -6.30 -4.61 -0.55
N VAL A 8 -7.29 -4.12 0.18
CA VAL A 8 -7.14 -3.70 1.58
C VAL A 8 -8.19 -4.44 2.41
N SER A 9 -7.73 -5.02 3.51
CA SER A 9 -8.55 -5.66 4.54
C SER A 9 -8.33 -4.93 5.85
N MET A 10 -9.43 -4.46 6.45
CA MET A 10 -9.48 -3.81 7.76
C MET A 10 -10.92 -3.94 8.31
N PRO A 11 -11.13 -3.83 9.63
CA PRO A 11 -12.47 -3.70 10.19
C PRO A 11 -13.21 -2.49 9.60
N ALA A 12 -14.51 -2.63 9.37
CA ALA A 12 -15.37 -1.51 8.97
C ALA A 12 -15.87 -0.70 10.19
N GLU A 13 -15.78 -1.29 11.38
CA GLU A 13 -16.19 -0.70 12.65
C GLU A 13 -15.19 -1.07 13.74
N ALA A 14 -14.93 -0.16 14.68
CA ALA A 14 -14.13 -0.39 15.88
C ALA A 14 -14.48 0.59 16.99
N ARG A 15 -14.13 0.26 18.24
CA ARG A 15 -14.31 1.18 19.37
C ARG A 15 -13.23 2.25 19.38
N ARG A 16 -13.55 3.42 19.92
CA ARG A 16 -12.58 4.50 20.12
C ARG A 16 -11.40 3.99 20.95
N GLY A 17 -10.19 4.18 20.43
CA GLY A 17 -8.95 3.72 21.05
C GLY A 17 -8.56 2.26 20.76
N GLU A 18 -9.39 1.51 20.03
CA GLU A 18 -9.06 0.14 19.62
C GLU A 18 -7.93 0.11 18.58
N ILE A 19 -7.08 -0.92 18.65
CA ILE A 19 -6.01 -1.15 17.68
C ILE A 19 -6.60 -1.87 16.46
N LEU A 20 -6.52 -1.23 15.31
CA LEU A 20 -6.94 -1.78 14.03
C LEU A 20 -5.79 -2.47 13.33
N GLU A 21 -5.94 -3.76 13.03
CA GLU A 21 -5.05 -4.44 12.09
C GLU A 21 -5.46 -4.10 10.65
N ILE A 22 -4.50 -3.62 9.86
CA ILE A 22 -4.69 -3.29 8.46
C ILE A 22 -3.75 -4.13 7.61
N LYS A 23 -4.30 -4.78 6.59
CA LYS A 23 -3.57 -5.60 5.62
C LYS A 23 -3.77 -5.03 4.23
N ALA A 24 -2.68 -4.70 3.56
CA ALA A 24 -2.67 -4.07 2.26
C ALA A 24 -1.81 -4.90 1.28
N LEU A 25 -2.35 -5.20 0.10
CA LEU A 25 -1.71 -5.98 -0.95
C LEU A 25 -1.86 -5.23 -2.28
N ILE A 26 -0.79 -5.13 -3.05
CA ILE A 26 -0.87 -4.63 -4.43
C ILE A 26 -0.24 -5.63 -5.40
N ARG A 27 -0.90 -5.91 -6.52
CA ARG A 27 -0.30 -6.69 -7.62
C ARG A 27 0.73 -5.81 -8.34
N HIS A 28 2.01 -6.12 -8.18
CA HIS A 28 3.10 -5.38 -8.81
C HIS A 28 4.33 -6.28 -9.02
N PRO A 29 5.04 -6.20 -10.16
CA PRO A 29 6.18 -7.07 -10.46
C PRO A 29 7.36 -6.88 -9.52
N MET A 30 7.59 -5.64 -9.03
CA MET A 30 8.76 -5.26 -8.24
C MET A 30 10.07 -5.66 -8.93
N GLU A 31 10.20 -5.29 -10.21
CA GLU A 31 11.42 -5.56 -10.98
C GLU A 31 12.58 -4.79 -10.34
N THR A 32 13.54 -5.52 -9.79
CA THR A 32 14.64 -4.94 -9.04
C THR A 32 15.61 -4.22 -9.96
N GLY A 33 15.66 -4.61 -11.23
CA GLY A 33 16.64 -4.12 -12.18
C GLY A 33 18.00 -4.82 -12.11
N TYR A 34 18.12 -5.87 -11.30
CA TYR A 34 19.29 -6.76 -11.29
C TYR A 34 19.17 -7.92 -12.28
N ARG A 35 17.97 -8.16 -12.81
CA ARG A 35 17.71 -9.23 -13.78
C ARG A 35 18.14 -8.80 -15.18
N VAL A 36 18.60 -9.77 -15.97
CA VAL A 36 18.87 -9.61 -17.40
C VAL A 36 17.82 -10.35 -18.23
N ASP A 37 17.57 -9.86 -19.45
CA ASP A 37 16.70 -10.52 -20.42
C ASP A 37 17.41 -11.67 -21.15
N SER A 38 16.70 -12.33 -22.09
CA SER A 38 17.27 -13.43 -22.89
C SER A 38 18.39 -13.01 -23.84
N ARG A 39 18.59 -11.70 -24.04
CA ARG A 39 19.67 -11.11 -24.85
C ARG A 39 20.82 -10.61 -23.98
N GLY A 40 20.77 -10.85 -22.67
CA GLY A 40 21.77 -10.39 -21.71
C GLY A 40 21.69 -8.90 -21.37
N GLN A 41 20.62 -8.20 -21.75
CA GLN A 41 20.45 -6.78 -21.46
C GLN A 41 19.83 -6.59 -20.07
N PRO A 42 20.29 -5.62 -19.27
CA PRO A 42 19.68 -5.29 -17.99
C PRO A 42 18.23 -4.88 -18.16
N ILE A 43 17.35 -5.41 -17.31
CA ILE A 43 15.95 -5.01 -17.28
C ILE A 43 15.86 -3.77 -16.38
N PRO A 44 15.22 -2.67 -16.82
CA PRO A 44 15.11 -1.49 -15.97
C PRO A 44 14.32 -1.78 -14.70
N ARG A 45 14.78 -1.19 -13.58
CA ARG A 45 14.05 -1.22 -12.31
C ARG A 45 12.63 -0.68 -12.50
N HIS A 46 11.67 -1.37 -11.89
CA HIS A 46 10.28 -0.95 -11.80
C HIS A 46 9.68 -1.50 -10.51
N ILE A 47 9.75 -0.69 -9.45
CA ILE A 47 9.17 -1.00 -8.14
C ILE A 47 8.09 0.00 -7.76
N VAL A 48 7.22 -0.40 -6.82
CA VAL A 48 6.52 0.55 -5.97
C VAL A 48 7.57 1.22 -5.09
N ARG A 49 7.62 2.56 -5.10
CA ARG A 49 8.61 3.34 -4.35
C ARG A 49 8.04 3.92 -3.05
N ARG A 50 6.73 4.18 -2.99
CA ARG A 50 6.07 4.70 -1.79
C ARG A 50 4.72 4.02 -1.60
N PHE A 51 4.44 3.67 -0.34
CA PHE A 51 3.10 3.37 0.14
C PHE A 51 2.79 4.29 1.32
N ALA A 52 1.65 4.98 1.27
CA ALA A 52 1.22 5.89 2.33
C ALA A 52 -0.26 5.69 2.64
N VAL A 53 -0.64 5.92 3.90
CA VAL A 53 -2.02 5.84 4.38
C VAL A 53 -2.36 7.09 5.14
N ALA A 54 -3.41 7.78 4.69
CA ALA A 54 -4.00 8.90 5.40
C ALA A 54 -5.31 8.46 6.06
N TYR A 55 -5.55 8.86 7.31
CA TYR A 55 -6.78 8.63 8.05
C TYR A 55 -7.43 9.97 8.36
N ASP A 56 -8.58 10.21 7.74
CA ASP A 56 -9.32 11.47 7.83
C ASP A 56 -8.44 12.72 7.60
N GLY A 57 -7.58 12.61 6.59
CA GLY A 57 -6.66 13.65 6.14
C GLY A 57 -5.26 13.63 6.76
N GLU A 58 -5.02 12.85 7.82
CA GLU A 58 -3.73 12.80 8.52
C GLU A 58 -2.90 11.57 8.10
N GLU A 59 -1.62 11.74 7.75
CA GLU A 59 -0.73 10.62 7.42
C GLU A 59 -0.46 9.77 8.68
N VAL A 60 -0.99 8.55 8.72
CA VAL A 60 -0.84 7.61 9.84
C VAL A 60 0.20 6.52 9.56
N PHE A 61 0.57 6.33 8.30
CA PHE A 61 1.57 5.34 7.89
C PHE A 61 2.26 5.77 6.60
N ARG A 62 3.58 5.58 6.56
CA ARG A 62 4.39 5.74 5.35
C ARG A 62 5.50 4.70 5.30
N MET A 63 5.70 4.11 4.12
CA MET A 63 6.78 3.19 3.82
C MET A 63 7.41 3.57 2.49
N ASP A 64 8.70 3.91 2.53
CA ASP A 64 9.53 4.04 1.34
C ASP A 64 10.11 2.66 1.01
N MET A 65 9.81 2.16 -0.19
CA MET A 65 10.16 0.81 -0.62
C MET A 65 11.41 0.82 -1.49
N THR A 66 12.20 -0.25 -1.39
CA THR A 66 13.41 -0.45 -2.18
C THR A 66 13.38 -1.83 -2.85
N GLN A 67 14.41 -2.14 -3.65
CA GLN A 67 14.53 -3.38 -4.43
C GLN A 67 14.59 -4.67 -3.58
N GLY A 68 14.64 -4.56 -2.24
CA GLY A 68 14.55 -5.71 -1.33
C GLY A 68 13.12 -6.20 -1.05
N VAL A 69 12.10 -5.45 -1.48
CA VAL A 69 10.70 -5.83 -1.29
C VAL A 69 10.25 -6.80 -2.39
N ALA A 70 9.64 -7.91 -1.99
CA ALA A 70 9.19 -8.96 -2.89
C ALA A 70 8.05 -8.50 -3.83
N ALA A 71 7.92 -9.18 -4.97
CA ALA A 71 6.79 -9.03 -5.89
C ALA A 71 5.45 -9.21 -5.18
N ASN A 72 4.45 -8.47 -5.64
CA ASN A 72 3.14 -8.32 -5.00
C ASN A 72 3.23 -7.90 -3.52
N PRO A 73 3.75 -6.69 -3.22
CA PRO A 73 3.99 -6.25 -1.85
C PRO A 73 2.76 -6.44 -0.95
N PHE A 74 2.96 -7.19 0.14
CA PHE A 74 2.01 -7.36 1.23
C PHE A 74 2.53 -6.64 2.48
N ILE A 75 1.69 -5.82 3.08
CA ILE A 75 2.03 -4.96 4.22
C ILE A 75 0.95 -5.16 5.27
N ALA A 76 1.35 -5.56 6.46
CA ALA A 76 0.50 -5.62 7.63
C ALA A 76 1.03 -4.63 8.67
N PHE A 77 0.17 -3.74 9.14
CA PHE A 77 0.49 -2.73 10.14
C PHE A 77 -0.77 -2.43 10.96
N SER A 78 -0.62 -1.62 11.99
CA SER A 78 -1.75 -1.19 12.82
C SER A 78 -1.84 0.33 12.94
N THR A 79 -3.05 0.79 13.24
CA THR A 79 -3.32 2.16 13.69
C THR A 79 -4.36 2.13 14.80
N VAL A 80 -4.63 3.26 15.44
CA VAL A 80 -5.63 3.38 16.49
C VAL A 80 -6.90 4.01 15.92
N ALA A 81 -8.06 3.44 16.24
CA ALA A 81 -9.37 3.99 15.87
C ALA A 81 -9.65 5.29 16.65
N THR A 82 -9.37 6.44 16.03
CA THR A 82 -9.56 7.76 16.66
C THR A 82 -10.91 8.40 16.38
N ARG A 83 -11.42 8.36 15.15
CA ARG A 83 -12.71 8.97 14.76
C ARG A 83 -13.30 8.35 13.49
N THR A 84 -14.62 8.33 13.37
CA THR A 84 -15.28 7.91 12.13
C THR A 84 -14.73 8.71 10.95
N GLY A 85 -14.28 8.02 9.90
CA GLY A 85 -13.59 8.67 8.79
C GLY A 85 -13.15 7.70 7.70
N GLU A 86 -12.47 8.25 6.70
CA GLU A 86 -11.92 7.48 5.58
C GLU A 86 -10.43 7.23 5.77
N LEU A 87 -9.99 6.01 5.47
CA LEU A 87 -8.59 5.66 5.26
C LEU A 87 -8.31 5.60 3.76
N VAL A 88 -7.33 6.39 3.32
CA VAL A 88 -6.89 6.52 1.93
C VAL A 88 -5.51 5.90 1.78
N PHE A 89 -5.43 4.82 1.03
CA PHE A 89 -4.24 4.04 0.77
C PHE A 89 -3.68 4.42 -0.60
N THR A 90 -2.42 4.83 -0.67
CA THR A 90 -1.80 5.29 -1.91
C THR A 90 -0.49 4.54 -2.16
N TRP A 91 -0.38 3.91 -3.33
CA TRP A 91 0.86 3.34 -3.85
C TRP A 91 1.33 4.16 -5.04
N GLU A 92 2.63 4.36 -5.14
CA GLU A 92 3.27 5.08 -6.23
C GLU A 92 4.50 4.30 -6.71
N ASP A 93 4.62 4.12 -8.03
CA ASP A 93 5.70 3.35 -8.64
C ASP A 93 6.74 4.20 -9.40
N ASP A 94 7.80 3.55 -9.86
CA ASP A 94 8.89 4.20 -10.62
C ASP A 94 8.44 4.74 -11.99
N ARG A 95 7.26 4.35 -12.50
CA ARG A 95 6.68 4.84 -13.77
C ARG A 95 5.69 6.00 -13.55
N GLY A 96 5.51 6.43 -12.30
CA GLY A 96 4.55 7.46 -11.92
C GLY A 96 3.11 6.97 -11.89
N GLU A 97 2.87 5.65 -11.95
CA GLU A 97 1.54 5.10 -11.73
C GLU A 97 1.17 5.27 -10.26
N VAL A 98 -0.02 5.83 -10.03
CA VAL A 98 -0.58 6.02 -8.70
C VAL A 98 -1.85 5.19 -8.56
N VAL A 99 -1.88 4.35 -7.54
CA VAL A 99 -3.05 3.52 -7.21
C VAL A 99 -3.59 3.98 -5.86
N THR A 100 -4.88 4.28 -5.81
CA THR A 100 -5.57 4.69 -4.58
C THR A 100 -6.69 3.73 -4.23
N VAL A 101 -6.75 3.31 -2.97
CA VAL A 101 -7.87 2.56 -2.39
C VAL A 101 -8.42 3.35 -1.20
N ARG A 102 -9.74 3.38 -1.07
CA ARG A 102 -10.45 4.05 0.04
C ARG A 102 -11.22 3.04 0.86
N LYS A 103 -11.19 3.18 2.19
CA LYS A 103 -11.97 2.37 3.14
C LYS A 103 -12.56 3.28 4.20
N SER A 104 -13.86 3.15 4.44
CA SER A 104 -14.53 3.84 5.54
C SER A 104 -14.40 3.02 6.83
N LEU A 105 -14.21 3.74 7.94
CA LEU A 105 -14.21 3.20 9.29
C LEU A 105 -15.24 3.95 10.12
N THR A 106 -16.13 3.21 10.77
CA THR A 106 -17.03 3.72 11.79
C THR A 106 -16.39 3.53 13.17
N VAL A 107 -16.25 4.61 13.93
CA VAL A 107 -15.77 4.54 15.32
C VAL A 107 -16.93 4.69 16.28
N THR A 108 -17.12 3.68 17.12
CA THR A 108 -18.09 3.67 18.21
C THR A 108 -17.44 4.14 19.52
N GLU A 109 -18.24 4.64 20.46
CA GLU A 109 -17.76 5.04 21.79
C GLU A 109 -17.36 3.85 22.67
#